data_AF-Q0B1N4-F1
#
_entry.id   AF-Q0B1N4-F1
#
_cell.length_a   1.000
_cell.length_b   1.000
_cell.length_c   1.000
_cell.angle_alpha   90.00
_cell.angle_beta   90.00
_cell.angle_gamma   90.00
#
_symmetry.space_group_name_H-M   'P 1'
#
loop_
_entity.id
_entity.type
_entity.pdbx_description
1 polymer ?
#
loop_
_entity_poly.entity_id
_entity_poly.type
_entity_poly.pdbx_seq_one_letter_code
_entity_poly.pdbx_strand_id
1 'polypeptide(L)' 'MLSPHEFATLMLVRQAPDQIDMNRAELDALLERQLVMLEHCAAGARRAYLTEKGKTFLDALHPSDTPRRSRQTTDNGG' A
#
# COMPACT_ATOMS: atom_id res chain seq x y z
N MET A 1 11.80 -5.66 12.40
CA MET A 1 10.41 -5.41 12.83
C MET A 1 10.08 -3.98 12.43
N LEU A 2 8.86 -3.70 11.95
CA LEU A 2 8.47 -2.32 11.66
C LEU A 2 8.21 -1.61 12.99
N SER A 3 8.84 -0.45 13.16
CA SER A 3 8.50 0.50 14.20
C SER A 3 7.08 1.05 13.96
N PRO A 4 6.42 1.56 15.02
CA PRO A 4 5.11 2.21 14.89
C PRO A 4 5.09 3.34 13.84
N HIS A 5 6.21 4.05 13.68
CA HIS A 5 6.36 5.13 12.70
C HIS A 5 6.42 4.62 11.26
N GLU A 6 7.15 3.53 11.00
CA GLU A 6 7.17 2.89 9.67
C GLU A 6 5.78 2.35 9.32
N PHE A 7 5.07 1.76 10.29
CA PHE A 7 3.71 1.27 10.06
C PHE A 7 2.73 2.41 9.75
N ALA A 8 2.81 3.54 10.46
CA ALA A 8 2.00 4.72 10.18
C ALA A 8 2.28 5.28 8.78
N THR A 9 3.55 5.32 8.37
CA THR A 9 3.95 5.74 7.02
C THR A 9 3.37 4.80 5.98
N LEU A 10 3.46 3.48 6.18
CA LEU A 10 2.89 2.48 5.27
C LEU A 10 1.36 2.63 5.10
N MET A 11 0.65 2.91 6.20
CA MET A 11 -0.78 3.22 6.19
C MET A 11 -1.10 4.51 5.44
N LEU A 12 -0.28 5.55 5.62
CA LEU A 12 -0.42 6.81 4.90
C LEU A 12 -0.14 6.64 3.39
N VAL A 13 0.80 5.77 2.98
CA VAL A 13 1.04 5.49 1.55
C VAL A 13 -0.20 4.83 0.93
N ARG A 14 -0.95 4.02 1.69
CA ARG A 14 -2.23 3.43 1.25
C ARG A 14 -3.31 4.48 1.03
N GLN A 15 -3.46 5.40 1.99
CA GLN A 15 -4.61 6.31 2.06
C GLN A 15 -4.38 7.62 1.31
N ALA A 16 -3.15 8.13 1.34
CA ALA A 16 -2.78 9.44 0.83
C ALA A 16 -1.33 9.42 0.29
N PRO A 17 -1.05 8.68 -0.80
CA PRO A 17 0.30 8.58 -1.39
C PRO A 17 0.89 9.94 -1.81
N ASP A 18 0.04 10.91 -2.15
CA ASP A 18 0.44 12.29 -2.48
C ASP A 18 0.82 13.16 -1.26
N GLN A 19 0.43 12.78 -0.05
CA GLN A 19 0.72 13.55 1.17
C GLN A 19 1.95 13.04 1.94
N ILE A 20 2.58 11.97 1.45
CA ILE A 20 3.77 11.40 2.07
C ILE A 20 4.98 12.27 1.71
N ASP A 21 5.78 12.60 2.72
CA ASP A 21 7.08 13.20 2.50
C ASP A 21 8.07 12.15 1.96
N MET A 22 8.53 12.36 0.73
CA MET A 22 9.44 11.44 0.03
C MET A 22 10.86 11.41 0.62
N ASN A 23 11.19 12.32 1.55
CA ASN A 23 12.50 12.43 2.19
C ASN A 23 12.52 11.85 3.62
N ARG A 24 11.48 11.10 4.00
CA ARG A 24 11.40 10.41 5.30
C ARG A 24 12.24 9.13 5.29
N ALA A 25 13.08 8.96 6.31
CA ALA A 25 13.88 7.75 6.51
C ALA A 25 13.00 6.49 6.65
N GLU A 26 11.77 6.63 7.14
CA GLU A 26 10.81 5.52 7.18
C GLU A 26 10.44 5.02 5.79
N LEU A 27 10.36 5.92 4.80
CA LEU A 27 10.04 5.55 3.43
C LEU A 27 11.18 4.75 2.79
N ASP A 28 12.43 5.15 3.03
CA ASP A 28 13.61 4.38 2.66
C ASP A 28 13.59 2.97 3.28
N ALA A 29 13.29 2.86 4.59
CA ALA A 29 13.19 1.56 5.24
C ALA A 29 12.07 0.68 4.64
N LEU A 30 10.94 1.26 4.23
CA LEU A 30 9.87 0.55 3.54
C LEU A 30 10.25 0.14 2.10
N LEU A 31 11.05 0.96 1.42
CA LEU A 31 11.61 0.68 0.08
C LEU A 31 12.61 -0.48 0.14
N GLU A 32 13.53 -0.47 1.10
CA GLU A 32 14.48 -1.56 1.32
C GLU A 32 13.78 -2.91 1.55
N ARG A 33 12.62 -2.87 2.23
CA ARG A 33 11.78 -4.05 2.49
C ARG A 33 10.87 -4.42 1.31
N GLN A 34 10.87 -3.65 0.22
CA GLN A 34 9.99 -3.84 -0.94
C GLN A 34 8.50 -3.80 -0.57
N LEU A 35 8.12 -3.05 0.47
CA LEU A 35 6.72 -2.86 0.86
C LEU A 35 6.08 -1.68 0.11
N VAL A 36 6.90 -0.70 -0.25
CA VAL A 36 6.52 0.45 -1.07
C VAL A 36 7.49 0.57 -2.23
N MET A 37 7.10 1.34 -3.24
CA MET A 37 7.90 1.63 -4.41
C MET A 37 7.66 3.09 -4.82
N LEU A 38 8.66 3.73 -5.43
CA LEU A 38 8.57 5.13 -5.86
C LEU A 38 8.38 5.19 -7.38
N GLU A 39 7.40 5.96 -7.82
CA GLU A 39 7.14 6.22 -9.25
C GLU A 39 7.42 7.69 -9.52
N HIS A 40 8.20 7.95 -10.57
CA HIS A 40 8.39 9.28 -11.11
C HIS A 40 7.25 9.59 -12.07
N CYS A 41 6.34 10.47 -11.65
CA CYS A 41 5.33 10.99 -12.54
C CYS A 41 5.95 11.99 -13.54
N ALA A 42 5.37 12.08 -14.74
CA ALA A 42 5.84 12.93 -15.84
C ALA A 42 5.96 14.43 -15.47
N ALA A 43 5.30 14.88 -14.41
CA ALA A 43 5.36 16.25 -13.91
C ALA A 43 6.54 16.52 -12.95
N GLY A 44 7.49 15.59 -12.81
CA GLY A 44 8.61 15.70 -11.86
C GLY A 44 8.21 15.39 -10.41
N ALA A 45 6.95 15.06 -10.16
CA ALA A 45 6.47 14.58 -8.87
C ALA A 45 6.90 13.12 -8.66
N ARG A 46 7.36 12.80 -7.46
CA ARG A 46 7.58 11.42 -7.01
C ARG A 46 6.40 11.01 -6.15
N ARG A 47 5.83 9.84 -6.43
CA ARG A 47 4.75 9.25 -5.65
C ARG A 47 5.18 7.91 -5.08
N ALA A 48 4.91 7.70 -3.81
CA ALA A 48 5.05 6.38 -3.20
C ALA A 48 3.78 5.57 -3.44
N TYR A 49 3.93 4.30 -3.77
CA TYR A 49 2.82 3.35 -3.89
C TYR A 49 3.14 2.05 -3.19
N LEU A 50 2.11 1.38 -2.68
CA LEU A 50 2.25 0.07 -2.07
C LEU A 50 2.50 -0.99 -3.13
N THR A 51 3.52 -1.83 -2.87
CA THR A 51 3.72 -3.06 -3.64
C THR A 51 2.65 -4.09 -3.26
N GLU A 52 2.54 -5.18 -4.02
CA GLU A 52 1.69 -6.31 -3.63
C GLU A 52 2.07 -6.89 -2.25
N LYS A 53 3.37 -6.88 -1.91
CA LYS A 53 3.85 -7.28 -0.59
C LYS A 53 3.34 -6.33 0.49
N GLY A 54 3.45 -5.02 0.29
CA GLY A 54 2.94 -4.02 1.22
C GLY A 54 1.43 -4.15 1.45
N LYS A 55 0.66 -4.38 0.38
CA LYS A 55 -0.79 -4.62 0.46
C LYS A 55 -1.12 -5.88 1.26
N THR A 56 -0.49 -7.01 0.95
CA THR A 56 -0.71 -8.29 1.66
C THR A 56 -0.31 -8.17 3.14
N PHE A 57 0.78 -7.45 3.43
CA PHE A 57 1.24 -7.20 4.79
C PHE A 57 0.25 -6.34 5.58
N LEU A 58 -0.26 -5.26 4.98
CA LEU A 58 -1.29 -4.44 5.59
C LEU A 58 -2.60 -5.21 5.77
N ASP A 59 -3.02 -6.02 4.80
CA ASP A 59 -4.24 -6.84 4.91
C ASP A 59 -4.13 -7.90 6.02
N ALA A 60 -2.93 -8.46 6.23
CA ALA A 60 -2.68 -9.41 7.32
C ALA A 60 -2.73 -8.76 8.71
N LEU A 61 -2.31 -7.50 8.83
CA LEU A 61 -2.29 -6.77 10.11
C LEU A 61 -3.58 -5.99 10.38
N HIS A 62 -4.23 -5.51 9.32
CA HIS A 62 -5.44 -4.72 9.37
C HIS A 62 -6.27 -5.03 8.12
N PRO A 63 -7.14 -6.05 8.18
CA PRO A 63 -8.09 -6.36 7.12
C PRO A 63 -9.18 -5.28 7.07
N SER A 64 -8.82 -4.06 6.69
CA SER A 64 -9.75 -3.01 6.32
C SER A 64 -10.27 -3.34 4.93
N ASP A 65 -11.39 -4.06 4.92
CA ASP A 65 -12.22 -4.40 3.76
C ASP A 65 -11.41 -4.76 2.52
N THR A 66 -11.04 -6.05 2.44
CA THR A 66 -11.05 -6.69 1.14
C THR A 66 -12.45 -6.44 0.56
N PRO A 67 -12.60 -5.83 -0.64
CA PRO A 67 -13.87 -5.93 -1.31
C PRO A 67 -14.06 -7.43 -1.51
N ARG A 68 -14.96 -8.00 -0.70
CA ARG A 68 -15.54 -9.31 -0.88
C ARG A 68 -15.97 -9.32 -2.33
N ARG A 69 -15.11 -9.85 -3.21
CA ARG A 69 -15.47 -10.11 -4.59
C ARG A 69 -16.41 -11.29 -4.50
N SER A 70 -17.66 -10.95 -4.26
CA SER A 70 -18.83 -11.74 -4.51
C SER A 70 -18.62 -12.39 -5.87
N ARG A 71 -18.18 -13.64 -5.84
CA ARG A 71 -18.37 -14.57 -6.95
C ARG A 71 -19.85 -14.95 -6.90
N GLN A 72 -20.70 -13.97 -7.21
CA GLN A 72 -22.05 -14.19 -7.69
C GLN A 72 -21.91 -14.28 -9.20
N THR A 73 -21.47 -15.44 -9.69
CA THR A 73 -21.75 -15.85 -11.05
C THR A 73 -22.90 -16.83 -10.95
N THR A 74 -24.07 -16.31 -11.31
CA THR A 74 -25.29 -17.03 -11.67
C THR A 74 -25.00 -18.40 -12.26
N ASP A 75 -25.28 -19.45 -11.49
CA ASP A 75 -25.68 -20.74 -12.04
C ASP A 75 -27.10 -20.53 -12.59
N ASN A 76 -27.21 -20.41 -13.90
CA ASN A 76 -28.48 -20.36 -14.62
C ASN A 76 -28.53 -21.63 -15.49
N GLY A 77 -29.27 -22.63 -15.02
CA GLY A 77 -29.48 -23.90 -15.72
C GLY A 77 -30.63 -24.69 -15.10
N GLY A 78 -31.82 -24.60 -15.71
CA GLY A 78 -33.02 -25.35 -15.35
C GLY A 78 -34.27 -24.79 -16.00
#